data_AF-A0A2V6QAP4-F1
#
_entry.id   AF-A0A2V6QAP4-F1
#
_cell.length_a   1.000
_cell.length_b   1.000
_cell.length_c   1.000
_cell.angle_alpha   90.00
_cell.angle_beta   90.00
_cell.angle_gamma   90.00
#
_symmetry.space_group_name_H-M   'P 1'
#
loop_
_entity.id
_entity.type
_entity.pdbx_description
1 polymer ?
#
loop_
_entity_poly.entity_id
_entity_poly.type
_entity_poly.pdbx_seq_one_letter_code
_entity_poly.pdbx_strand_id
1 'polypeptide(L)'
;TLTADGGNFVSTSSVSWNGSPRPTTFVSSTRLTASIAASDIATPGSVTVQVINPDGLSNPLTFTVNPGSGCPDGQFMAEYF
;
A
#
# COMPACT_ATOMS: atom_id res chain seq x y z
N THR A 1 -1.87 5.52 -3.82
CA THR A 1 -0.63 5.02 -4.45
C THR A 1 0.44 4.94 -3.38
N LEU A 2 1.27 3.90 -3.41
CA LEU A 2 2.37 3.72 -2.46
C LEU A 2 3.69 4.12 -3.14
N THR A 3 4.54 4.88 -2.46
CA THR A 3 5.89 5.21 -2.94
C THR A 3 6.90 4.50 -2.06
N ALA A 4 7.75 3.68 -2.68
CA ALA A 4 8.91 3.08 -2.04
C ALA A 4 10.15 3.88 -2.45
N ASP A 5 10.83 4.46 -1.47
CA ASP A 5 12.08 5.18 -1.65
C ASP A 5 13.23 4.29 -1.12
N GLY A 6 14.31 4.21 -1.87
CA GLY A 6 15.36 3.22 -1.65
C GLY A 6 16.51 3.37 -2.64
N GLY A 7 17.17 2.26 -2.97
CA GLY A 7 18.28 2.23 -3.92
C GLY A 7 18.39 0.88 -4.62
N ASN A 8 18.93 0.89 -5.83
CA ASN A 8 19.09 -0.29 -6.70
C ASN A 8 17.76 -0.91 -7.18
N PHE A 9 16.73 -0.09 -7.42
CA PHE A 9 15.53 -0.55 -8.11
C PHE A 9 15.79 -0.76 -9.59
N VAL A 10 15.04 -1.69 -10.19
CA VAL A 10 15.10 -2.02 -11.61
C VAL A 10 13.69 -2.09 -12.19
N SER A 11 13.55 -2.04 -13.51
CA SER A 11 12.23 -2.08 -14.17
C SER A 11 11.48 -3.40 -13.99
N THR A 12 12.18 -4.46 -13.57
CA THR A 12 11.62 -5.80 -13.26
C THR A 12 11.23 -5.96 -11.79
N SER A 13 11.43 -4.92 -10.97
CA SER A 13 11.01 -4.90 -9.57
C SER A 13 9.48 -5.03 -9.45
N SER A 14 9.04 -5.81 -8.46
CA SER A 14 7.62 -6.01 -8.14
C SER A 14 7.38 -5.83 -6.65
N VAL A 15 6.26 -5.23 -6.24
CA VAL A 15 5.91 -5.10 -4.82
C VAL A 15 4.95 -6.21 -4.46
N SER A 16 5.30 -7.01 -3.47
CA SER A 16 4.39 -7.91 -2.78
C SER A 16 3.63 -7.15 -1.71
N TRP A 17 2.30 -7.21 -1.77
CA TRP A 17 1.36 -6.62 -0.82
C TRP A 17 0.58 -7.75 -0.15
N ASN A 18 0.78 -7.96 1.15
CA ASN A 18 0.19 -9.07 1.89
C ASN A 18 0.53 -10.47 1.33
N GLY A 19 1.70 -10.61 0.70
CA GLY A 19 2.07 -11.83 -0.03
C GLY A 19 1.53 -11.91 -1.46
N SER A 20 0.72 -10.93 -1.91
CA SER A 20 0.21 -10.86 -3.29
C SER A 20 1.04 -9.88 -4.13
N PRO A 21 1.66 -10.30 -5.25
CA PRO A 21 2.41 -9.40 -6.12
C PRO A 21 1.47 -8.38 -6.77
N ARG A 22 1.76 -7.11 -6.57
CA ARG A 22 1.10 -5.95 -7.19
C ARG A 22 2.01 -5.34 -8.25
N PRO A 23 1.44 -4.88 -9.37
CA PRO A 23 2.20 -4.19 -10.39
C PRO A 23 2.80 -2.90 -9.82
N THR A 24 4.04 -2.63 -10.22
CA THR A 24 4.75 -1.42 -9.81
C THR A 24 5.29 -0.70 -11.03
N THR A 25 5.43 0.60 -10.88
CA THR A 25 6.02 1.50 -11.85
C THR A 25 7.36 1.96 -11.31
N PHE A 26 8.42 1.50 -11.96
CA PHE A 26 9.77 1.98 -11.74
C PHE A 26 9.85 3.45 -12.19
N VAL A 27 10.17 4.34 -11.26
CA VAL A 27 10.35 5.78 -11.54
C VAL A 27 11.83 6.09 -11.72
N SER A 28 12.66 5.60 -10.81
CA SER A 28 14.12 5.73 -10.86
C SER A 28 14.80 4.63 -10.05
N SER A 29 16.13 4.51 -10.17
CA SER A 29 16.95 3.57 -9.38
C SER A 29 16.79 3.74 -7.86
N THR A 30 16.22 4.86 -7.41
CA THR A 30 15.95 5.17 -6.00
C THR A 30 14.46 5.28 -5.67
N ARG A 31 13.57 5.20 -6.66
CA ARG A 31 12.14 5.37 -6.45
C ARG A 31 11.31 4.40 -7.26
N LEU A 32 10.44 3.71 -6.55
CA LEU A 32 9.48 2.78 -7.13
C LEU A 32 8.08 3.14 -6.62
N THR A 33 7.09 3.08 -7.50
CA THR A 33 5.70 3.41 -7.15
C THR A 33 4.81 2.19 -7.36
N ALA A 34 3.97 1.86 -6.39
CA ALA A 34 3.04 0.75 -6.47
C ALA A 34 1.59 1.25 -6.52
N SER A 35 0.82 0.71 -7.45
CA SER A 35 -0.63 0.95 -7.54
C SER A 35 -1.35 -0.01 -6.60
N ILE A 36 -1.68 0.48 -5.40
CA ILE A 36 -2.55 -0.22 -4.44
C ILE A 36 -3.99 0.19 -4.71
N ALA A 37 -4.88 -0.80 -4.90
CA ALA A 37 -6.29 -0.55 -5.11
C ALA A 37 -6.99 -0.13 -3.81
N ALA A 38 -8.02 0.70 -3.91
CA ALA A 38 -8.82 1.12 -2.76
C ALA A 38 -9.42 -0.08 -1.99
N SER A 39 -9.72 -1.18 -2.67
CA SER A 39 -10.20 -2.44 -2.07
C SER A 39 -9.21 -3.08 -1.11
N ASP A 40 -7.90 -2.96 -1.35
CA ASP A 40 -6.86 -3.49 -0.47
C ASP A 40 -6.67 -2.64 0.80
N ILE A 41 -7.02 -1.35 0.71
CA ILE A 41 -6.99 -0.36 1.81
C ILE A 41 -8.37 -0.21 2.48
N ALA A 42 -9.41 -0.85 1.94
CA ALA A 42 -10.76 -0.83 2.50
C ALA A 42 -10.87 -1.75 3.71
N THR A 43 -10.08 -2.82 3.76
CA THR A 43 -10.01 -3.71 4.91
C THR A 43 -8.97 -3.17 5.90
N PRO A 44 -9.39 -2.70 7.09
CA PRO A 44 -8.45 -2.28 8.12
C PRO A 44 -7.63 -3.47 8.59
N GLY A 45 -6.31 -3.32 8.60
CA GLY A 45 -5.41 -4.41 8.92
C GLY A 45 -3.94 -4.05 8.76
N SER A 46 -3.08 -4.88 9.34
CA SER A 46 -1.63 -4.80 9.16
C SER A 46 -1.25 -5.54 7.89
N VAL A 47 -0.64 -4.84 6.94
CA VAL A 47 -0.28 -5.39 5.65
C VAL A 47 1.23 -5.36 5.46
N THR A 48 1.83 -6.49 5.13
CA THR A 48 3.27 -6.53 4.86
C THR A 48 3.52 -6.16 3.41
N VAL A 49 4.31 -5.11 3.19
CA VAL A 49 4.75 -4.66 1.87
C VAL A 49 6.21 -5.04 1.70
N GLN A 50 6.54 -5.78 0.64
CA GLN A 50 7.91 -6.16 0.34
C GLN A 50 8.21 -5.91 -1.13
N VAL A 51 9.33 -5.26 -1.45
CA VAL A 51 9.77 -5.15 -2.85
C VAL A 51 10.64 -6.35 -3.19
N ILE A 52 10.26 -7.05 -4.25
CA ILE A 52 11.02 -8.12 -4.87
C ILE A 52 11.79 -7.49 -6.03
N ASN A 53 13.09 -7.25 -5.83
CA ASN A 53 13.99 -6.94 -6.93
C ASN A 53 14.75 -8.22 -7.32
N PRO A 54 15.09 -8.42 -8.60
CA PRO A 54 15.94 -9.53 -9.00
C PRO A 54 17.36 -9.45 -8.41
N ASP A 55 17.85 -8.25 -8.08
CA ASP A 55 19.12 -8.04 -7.38
C ASP A 55 19.05 -8.35 -5.87
N GLY A 56 17.83 -8.44 -5.31
CA GLY A 56 17.62 -8.70 -3.90
C GLY A 56 16.25 -8.27 -3.39
N LEU A 57 15.80 -8.92 -2.31
CA LEU A 57 14.58 -8.54 -1.61
C LEU A 57 14.83 -7.24 -0.82
N SER A 58 13.96 -6.24 -0.97
CA SER A 58 13.95 -5.08 -0.06
C SER A 58 13.39 -5.46 1.30
N ASN A 59 13.66 -4.60 2.28
CA ASN A 59 13.12 -4.73 3.63
C ASN A 59 11.57 -4.79 3.60
N PRO A 60 10.95 -5.78 4.27
CA PRO A 60 9.51 -5.80 4.45
C PRO A 60 9.10 -4.63 5.35
N LEU A 61 8.18 -3.81 4.86
CA LEU A 61 7.59 -2.70 5.59
C LEU A 61 6.15 -3.07 5.98
N THR A 62 5.87 -3.04 7.27
CA THR A 62 4.50 -3.21 7.77
C THR A 62 3.74 -1.90 7.55
N PHE A 63 2.75 -1.95 6.68
CA PHE A 63 1.84 -0.85 6.43
C PHE A 63 0.54 -1.10 7.19
N THR A 64 0.23 -0.25 8.15
CA THR A 64 -1.05 -0.31 8.86
C THR A 64 -2.09 0.44 8.03
N VAL A 65 -3.05 -0.30 7.49
CA VAL A 65 -4.25 0.27 6.89
C VAL A 65 -5.17 0.67 8.03
N ASN A 66 -5.17 1.94 8.38
CA ASN A 66 -6.22 2.50 9.21
C ASN A 66 -7.47 2.67 8.34
N PRO A 67 -8.65 2.24 8.82
CA PRO A 67 -9.88 2.66 8.18
C PRO A 67 -9.88 4.19 8.27
N GLY A 68 -10.01 4.85 7.12
CA GLY A 68 -10.12 6.30 7.08
C GLY A 68 -11.16 6.72 8.09
N SER A 69 -10.80 7.62 9.00
CA SER A 69 -11.74 8.17 9.97
C SER A 69 -12.88 8.86 9.21
N GLY A 70 -14.02 8.19 9.09
CA GLY A 70 -15.22 8.69 8.40
C GLY A 70 -15.97 7.54 7.73
N CYS A 71 -17.09 7.03 8.24
CA CYS A 71 -18.07 7.61 9.15
C CYS A 71 -18.24 6.74 10.40
N PRO A 72 -18.55 7.33 11.58
CA PRO A 72 -19.25 6.57 12.58
C PRO A 72 -20.61 6.18 11.96
N ASP A 73 -20.81 4.89 11.80
CA ASP A 73 -22.12 4.29 11.76
C ASP A 73 -23.00 4.91 12.87
N GLY A 74 -24.11 5.58 12.49
CA GLY A 74 -25.22 5.82 13.42
C GLY A 74 -25.44 7.22 14.02
N GLN A 75 -25.38 8.31 13.24
CA GLN A 75 -26.02 9.58 13.63
C GLN A 75 -27.19 9.91 12.67
N PHE A 76 -28.21 9.04 12.65
CA PHE A 76 -29.53 9.37 12.07
C PHE A 76 -30.45 10.04 13.09
N MET A 77 -29.89 10.68 14.12
CA MET A 77 -30.68 11.19 15.24
C MET A 77 -30.79 12.71 15.17
N ALA A 78 -32.03 13.13 14.95
CA ALA A 78 -32.64 14.41 15.30
C ALA A 78 -32.28 15.65 14.47
N GLU A 79 -33.18 15.94 13.51
CA GLU A 79 -33.88 17.23 13.54
C GLU A 79 -35.39 16.91 13.58
N TYR A 80 -35.88 16.65 14.80
CA TYR A 80 -37.29 16.80 15.13
C TYR A 80 -37.47 18.27 15.54
N PHE A 81 -38.56 18.88 15.06
CA PHE A 81 -39.02 20.28 15.19
C PHE A 81 -38.41 21.29 14.21
#